data_AF-A0A9Q3HF88-F1
#
_entry.id   AF-A0A9Q3HF88-F1
#
_cell.length_a   1.000
_cell.length_b   1.000
_cell.length_c   1.000
_cell.angle_alpha   90.00
_cell.angle_beta   90.00
_cell.angle_gamma   90.00
#
_symmetry.space_group_name_H-M   'P 1'
#
loop_
_entity.id
_entity.type
_entity.pdbx_description
1 polymer ?
#
loop_
_entity_poly.entity_id
_entity_poly.type
_entity_poly.pdbx_seq_one_letter_code
_entity_poly.pdbx_strand_id
1 'polypeptide(L)'
;ENVSEYRKKVLYVTSFLIGSASKWIDPYISNLTNQDPNYLLNNWVLFESKLFPFFGDPNEFRKGEAEFDWLRIKEGCNVSLYIADLQGLASRILYCSESALIQHFRKGLASRFLDQSASYPSQIDSLQDLMDITLECDTRYHERQKEKNHFQEKKPEASNLVSSNP
;
A
#
# COMPACT_ATOMS: atom_id res chain seq x y z
N GLU A 1 4.09 -11.80 31.20
CA GLU A 1 3.61 -12.97 30.44
C GLU A 1 4.22 -13.12 29.04
N ASN A 2 4.52 -12.05 28.28
CA ASN A 2 4.93 -12.19 26.86
C ASN A 2 6.34 -12.75 26.57
N VAL A 3 7.28 -12.81 27.52
CA VAL A 3 8.67 -13.23 27.25
C VAL A 3 8.78 -14.68 26.79
N SER A 4 7.95 -15.57 27.36
CA SER A 4 7.91 -16.99 26.98
C SER A 4 7.37 -17.20 25.56
N GLU A 5 6.40 -16.37 25.15
CA GLU A 5 5.80 -16.42 23.81
C GLU A 5 6.75 -15.86 22.75
N TYR A 6 7.39 -14.72 23.01
CA TYR A 6 8.41 -14.16 22.12
C TYR A 6 9.57 -15.12 21.92
N ARG A 7 10.02 -15.80 22.99
CA ARG A 7 11.08 -16.80 22.90
C ARG A 7 10.73 -17.97 21.99
N LYS A 8 9.51 -18.51 22.09
CA LYS A 8 9.03 -19.57 21.18
C LYS A 8 8.98 -19.09 19.73
N LYS A 9 8.51 -17.87 19.50
CA LYS A 9 8.44 -17.27 18.16
C LYS A 9 9.84 -17.08 17.56
N VAL A 10 10.78 -16.54 18.33
CA VAL A 10 12.18 -16.38 17.87
C VAL A 10 12.78 -17.75 17.57
N LEU A 11 12.65 -18.74 18.46
CA LEU A 11 13.16 -20.10 18.22
C LEU A 11 12.58 -20.76 16.97
N TYR A 12 11.30 -20.54 16.69
CA TYR A 12 10.67 -20.99 15.45
C TYR A 12 11.34 -20.33 14.24
N VAL A 13 11.52 -19.00 14.24
CA VAL A 13 12.20 -18.29 13.15
C VAL A 13 13.66 -18.76 12.99
N THR A 14 14.37 -19.00 14.09
CA THR A 14 15.76 -19.48 14.01
C THR A 14 15.89 -20.83 13.32
N SER A 15 14.84 -21.67 13.35
CA SER A 15 14.84 -22.94 12.62
C SER A 15 14.81 -22.78 11.09
N PHE A 16 14.38 -21.62 10.60
CA PHE A 16 14.41 -21.27 9.17
C PHE A 16 15.70 -20.57 8.76
N LEU A 17 16.55 -20.17 9.72
CA LEU A 17 17.83 -19.54 9.39
C LEU A 17 18.83 -20.61 8.97
N ILE A 18 19.42 -20.42 7.79
CA ILE A 18 20.39 -21.37 7.20
C ILE A 18 21.71 -20.63 6.92
N GLY A 19 22.82 -21.38 6.91
CA GLY A 19 24.12 -20.86 6.50
C GLY A 19 24.66 -19.80 7.46
N SER A 20 25.02 -18.62 6.94
CA SER A 20 25.61 -17.53 7.73
C SER A 20 24.68 -17.01 8.81
N ALA A 21 23.36 -17.04 8.58
CA ALA A 21 22.37 -16.59 9.57
C ALA A 21 22.24 -17.55 10.76
N SER A 22 22.34 -18.86 10.52
CA SER A 22 22.40 -19.86 11.60
C SER A 22 23.62 -19.62 12.49
N LYS A 23 24.82 -19.49 11.88
CA LYS A 23 26.07 -19.26 12.60
C LYS A 23 26.04 -18.00 13.47
N TRP A 24 25.33 -16.97 13.02
CA TRP A 24 25.16 -15.73 13.77
C TRP A 24 24.29 -15.91 15.02
N ILE A 25 23.23 -16.73 14.94
CA ILE A 25 22.29 -16.91 16.04
C ILE A 25 22.71 -18.03 17.03
N ASP A 26 23.55 -18.97 16.59
CA ASP A 26 24.09 -20.08 17.40
C ASP A 26 24.59 -19.71 18.80
N PRO A 27 25.40 -18.64 19.02
CA PRO A 27 25.85 -18.27 20.37
C PRO A 27 24.69 -17.84 21.27
N TYR A 28 23.61 -17.29 20.69
CA TYR A 28 22.44 -16.87 21.45
C TYR A 28 21.55 -18.07 21.82
N ILE A 29 21.41 -19.05 20.93
CA ILE A 29 20.66 -20.29 21.18
C ILE A 29 21.42 -21.20 22.17
N SER A 30 22.74 -21.10 22.22
CA SER A 30 23.53 -21.87 23.19
C SER A 30 23.29 -21.43 24.64
N ASN A 31 22.76 -20.23 24.86
CA ASN A 31 22.50 -19.66 26.19
C ASN A 31 21.00 -19.34 26.39
N LEU A 32 20.16 -20.39 26.33
CA LEU A 32 18.70 -20.31 26.50
C LEU A 32 18.25 -20.03 27.95
N THR A 33 19.13 -20.21 28.93
CA THR A 33 18.85 -19.97 30.34
C THR A 33 18.93 -18.49 30.71
N ASN A 34 19.41 -17.63 29.80
CA ASN A 34 19.50 -16.20 30.05
C ASN A 34 18.10 -15.56 30.18
N GLN A 35 17.83 -14.98 31.35
CA GLN A 35 16.56 -14.33 31.69
C GLN A 35 16.59 -12.81 31.50
N ASP A 36 17.68 -12.25 30.99
CA ASP A 36 17.78 -10.81 30.73
C ASP A 36 16.66 -10.38 29.75
N PRO A 37 15.82 -9.39 30.12
CA PRO A 37 14.78 -8.86 29.24
C PRO A 37 15.34 -8.22 27.94
N ASN A 38 16.61 -7.79 27.94
CA ASN A 38 17.30 -7.26 26.76
C ASN A 38 18.01 -8.35 25.95
N TYR A 39 17.82 -9.63 26.31
CA TYR A 39 18.38 -10.72 25.55
C TYR A 39 17.66 -10.88 24.20
N LEU A 40 18.43 -11.15 23.14
CA LEU A 40 17.94 -11.20 21.77
C LEU A 40 16.76 -12.18 21.59
N LEU A 41 16.77 -13.31 22.28
CA LEU A 41 15.71 -14.32 22.19
C LEU A 41 14.45 -13.96 23.01
N ASN A 42 14.53 -13.00 23.93
CA ASN A 42 13.45 -12.63 24.83
C ASN A 42 12.63 -11.43 24.32
N ASN A 43 13.14 -10.74 23.30
CA ASN A 43 12.54 -9.53 22.75
C ASN A 43 12.44 -9.63 21.23
N TRP A 44 11.21 -9.74 20.74
CA TRP A 44 10.92 -9.84 19.31
C TRP A 44 11.39 -8.62 18.52
N VAL A 45 11.14 -7.41 19.03
CA VAL A 45 11.52 -6.16 18.37
C VAL A 45 13.04 -6.03 18.25
N LEU A 46 13.76 -6.44 19.31
CA LEU A 46 15.22 -6.46 19.29
C LEU A 46 15.76 -7.51 18.31
N PHE A 47 15.08 -8.65 18.18
CA PHE A 47 15.44 -9.69 17.21
C PHE A 47 15.28 -9.20 15.77
N GLU A 48 14.12 -8.64 15.40
CA GLU A 48 13.88 -8.10 14.06
C GLU A 48 14.86 -6.97 13.70
N SER A 49 15.05 -6.03 14.62
CA SER A 49 15.96 -4.88 14.40
C SER A 49 17.43 -5.28 14.21
N LYS A 50 17.85 -6.47 14.63
CA LYS A 50 19.18 -7.00 14.31
C LYS A 50 19.16 -7.94 13.10
N LEU A 51 18.13 -8.77 12.95
CA LEU A 51 18.05 -9.74 11.86
C LEU A 51 17.97 -9.05 10.49
N PHE A 52 17.06 -8.10 10.32
CA PHE A 52 16.82 -7.47 9.01
C PHE A 52 18.01 -6.64 8.50
N PRO A 53 18.75 -5.88 9.32
CA PRO A 53 19.95 -5.18 8.81
C PRO A 53 21.10 -6.10 8.41
N PHE A 54 21.26 -7.27 9.06
CA PHE A 54 22.34 -8.20 8.73
C PHE A 54 22.01 -9.13 7.56
N PHE A 55 20.74 -9.51 7.39
CA PHE A 55 20.32 -10.56 6.45
C PHE A 55 19.16 -10.18 5.52
N GLY A 56 18.50 -9.04 5.74
CA GLY A 56 17.56 -8.48 4.78
C GLY A 56 18.30 -7.82 3.61
N ASP A 57 17.61 -7.56 2.50
CA ASP A 57 18.17 -6.74 1.41
C ASP A 57 18.11 -5.26 1.84
N PRO A 58 19.26 -4.58 2.08
CA PRO A 58 19.27 -3.16 2.43
C PRO A 58 18.66 -2.30 1.32
N ASN A 59 18.66 -2.80 0.09
CA ASN A 59 18.03 -2.13 -1.04
C ASN A 59 16.53 -2.41 -1.15
N GLU A 60 15.95 -3.37 -0.42
CA GLU A 60 14.51 -3.64 -0.54
C GLU A 60 13.70 -2.44 -0.07
N PHE A 61 14.12 -1.80 1.02
CA PHE A 61 13.54 -0.54 1.47
C PHE A 61 13.68 0.55 0.40
N ARG A 62 14.90 0.76 -0.11
CA ARG A 62 15.17 1.80 -1.13
C ARG A 62 14.46 1.54 -2.47
N LYS A 63 14.36 0.28 -2.88
CA LYS A 63 13.62 -0.16 -4.08
C LYS A 63 12.12 0.06 -3.85
N GLY A 64 11.61 -0.28 -2.68
CA GLY A 64 10.23 -0.07 -2.31
C GLY A 64 9.85 1.41 -2.29
N GLU A 65 10.69 2.29 -1.72
CA GLU A 65 10.48 3.74 -1.78
C GLU A 65 10.50 4.28 -3.22
N ALA A 66 11.43 3.81 -4.05
CA ALA A 66 11.47 4.17 -5.47
C ALA A 66 10.23 3.66 -6.23
N GLU A 67 9.76 2.45 -5.93
CA GLU A 67 8.51 1.89 -6.45
C GLU A 67 7.30 2.73 -6.02
N PHE A 68 7.27 3.22 -4.78
CA PHE A 68 6.24 4.15 -4.30
C PHE A 68 6.26 5.50 -5.03
N ASP A 69 7.42 6.08 -5.30
CA ASP A 69 7.54 7.35 -6.02
C ASP A 69 7.13 7.25 -7.50
N TRP A 70 7.29 6.06 -8.09
CA TRP A 70 6.86 5.75 -9.45
C TRP A 70 5.41 5.27 -9.55
N LEU A 71 4.81 4.84 -8.44
CA LEU A 71 3.42 4.42 -8.40
C LEU A 71 2.50 5.64 -8.59
N ARG A 72 1.95 5.77 -9.80
CA ARG A 72 1.03 6.85 -10.15
C ARG A 72 -0.16 6.31 -10.91
N ILE A 73 -1.33 6.85 -10.64
CA ILE A 73 -2.54 6.54 -11.39
C ILE A 73 -2.39 7.13 -12.79
N LYS A 74 -2.32 6.27 -13.82
CA LYS A 74 -2.39 6.70 -15.21
C LYS A 74 -3.80 7.19 -15.54
N GLU A 75 -3.91 8.18 -16.43
CA GLU A 75 -5.20 8.68 -16.91
C GLU A 75 -5.98 7.53 -17.57
N GLY A 76 -7.21 7.27 -17.08
CA GLY A 76 -8.05 6.16 -17.54
C GLY A 76 -7.76 4.77 -16.96
N CYS A 77 -6.77 4.62 -16.06
CA CYS A 77 -6.60 3.38 -15.31
C CYS A 77 -7.57 3.29 -14.12
N ASN A 78 -8.02 2.06 -13.85
CA ASN A 78 -8.91 1.75 -12.74
C ASN A 78 -8.20 1.97 -11.39
N VAL A 79 -8.82 2.74 -10.50
CA VAL A 79 -8.28 3.08 -9.18
C VAL A 79 -8.08 1.83 -8.29
N SER A 80 -8.92 0.80 -8.42
CA SER A 80 -8.81 -0.43 -7.64
C SER A 80 -7.49 -1.17 -7.88
N LEU A 81 -6.97 -1.15 -9.12
CA LEU A 81 -5.68 -1.77 -9.44
C LEU A 81 -4.53 -1.02 -8.74
N TYR A 82 -4.58 0.31 -8.76
CA TYR A 82 -3.60 1.14 -8.05
C TYR A 82 -3.64 0.92 -6.54
N ILE A 83 -4.84 0.81 -5.94
CA ILE A 83 -4.98 0.51 -4.51
C ILE A 83 -4.36 -0.85 -4.18
N ALA A 84 -4.61 -1.87 -5.00
CA ALA A 84 -4.03 -3.20 -4.81
C ALA A 84 -2.50 -3.18 -4.90
N ASP A 85 -1.93 -2.47 -5.87
CA ASP A 85 -0.48 -2.30 -6.02
C ASP A 85 0.12 -1.58 -4.80
N LEU A 86 -0.53 -0.51 -4.34
CA LEU A 86 -0.09 0.25 -3.17
C LEU A 86 -0.11 -0.60 -1.89
N GLN A 87 -1.17 -1.38 -1.67
CA GLN A 87 -1.26 -2.29 -0.53
C GLN A 87 -0.21 -3.41 -0.61
N GLY A 88 0.04 -3.93 -1.81
CA GLY A 88 1.11 -4.89 -2.06
C GLY A 88 2.49 -4.33 -1.68
N LEU A 89 2.80 -3.11 -2.12
CA LEU A 89 4.05 -2.42 -1.76
C LEU A 89 4.13 -2.10 -0.27
N ALA A 90 3.03 -1.64 0.34
CA ALA A 90 2.96 -1.36 1.77
C ALA A 90 3.24 -2.61 2.61
N SER A 91 2.76 -3.79 2.19
CA SER A 91 3.04 -5.05 2.89
C SER A 91 4.51 -5.47 2.84
N ARG A 92 5.24 -5.06 1.79
CA ARG A 92 6.68 -5.34 1.65
C ARG A 92 7.53 -4.39 2.50
N ILE A 93 7.09 -3.15 2.65
CA ILE A 93 7.78 -2.15 3.48
C ILE A 93 7.20 -2.14 4.89
N LEU A 94 7.70 -3.07 5.72
CA LEU A 94 7.31 -3.23 7.14
C LEU A 94 7.42 -1.96 8.01
N TYR A 95 8.16 -0.94 7.58
CA TYR A 95 8.47 0.26 8.36
C TYR A 95 7.74 1.53 7.90
N CYS A 96 6.80 1.45 6.95
CA CYS A 96 6.11 2.64 6.46
C CYS A 96 4.99 3.06 7.45
N SER A 97 5.04 4.29 7.96
CA SER A 97 3.96 4.82 8.80
C SER A 97 2.71 5.10 7.97
N GLU A 98 1.53 5.00 8.57
CA GLU A 98 0.27 5.31 7.88
C GLU A 98 0.26 6.74 7.32
N SER A 99 0.81 7.70 8.06
CA SER A 99 0.98 9.08 7.60
C SER A 99 1.86 9.20 6.35
N ALA A 100 2.91 8.40 6.24
CA ALA A 100 3.77 8.35 5.05
C ALA A 100 3.01 7.72 3.88
N LEU A 101 2.28 6.62 4.12
CA LEU A 101 1.44 5.98 3.10
C LEU A 101 0.38 6.93 2.56
N ILE A 102 -0.28 7.72 3.41
CA ILE A 102 -1.24 8.76 2.99
C ILE A 102 -0.58 9.79 2.08
N GLN A 103 0.64 10.24 2.43
CA GLN A 103 1.38 11.20 1.60
C GLN A 103 1.77 10.61 0.24
N HIS A 104 2.27 9.37 0.21
CA HIS A 104 2.59 8.67 -1.04
C HIS A 104 1.32 8.46 -1.88
N PHE A 105 0.22 8.06 -1.26
CA PHE A 105 -1.06 7.89 -1.94
C PHE A 105 -1.49 9.20 -2.61
N ARG A 106 -1.51 10.32 -1.87
CA ARG A 106 -1.86 11.65 -2.40
C ARG A 106 -0.95 12.11 -3.55
N LYS A 107 0.34 11.81 -3.50
CA LYS A 107 1.30 12.13 -4.59
C LYS A 107 1.03 11.32 -5.86
N GLY A 108 0.58 10.07 -5.73
CA GLY A 108 0.26 9.19 -6.85
C GLY A 108 -1.11 9.41 -7.48
N LEU A 109 -2.00 10.14 -6.80
CA LEU A 109 -3.31 10.52 -7.33
C LEU A 109 -3.20 11.57 -8.44
N ALA A 110 -4.07 11.44 -9.45
CA ALA A 110 -4.25 12.50 -10.44
C ALA A 110 -4.91 13.74 -9.80
N SER A 111 -4.60 14.94 -10.32
CA SER A 111 -5.10 16.22 -9.79
C SER A 111 -6.63 16.27 -9.64
N ARG A 112 -7.35 15.66 -10.58
CA ARG A 112 -8.82 15.54 -10.54
C ARG A 112 -9.36 14.94 -9.24
N PHE A 113 -8.66 13.94 -8.68
CA PHE A 113 -9.07 13.30 -7.44
C PHE A 113 -8.73 14.18 -6.24
N LEU A 114 -7.61 14.90 -6.29
CA LEU A 114 -7.23 15.85 -5.25
C LEU A 114 -8.26 17.00 -5.14
N ASP A 115 -8.65 17.59 -6.27
CA ASP A 115 -9.65 18.67 -6.31
C ASP A 115 -11.02 18.20 -5.80
N GLN A 116 -11.42 16.98 -6.14
CA GLN A 116 -12.69 16.41 -5.68
C GLN A 116 -12.63 16.02 -4.19
N SER A 117 -11.50 15.48 -3.72
CA SER A 117 -11.28 15.17 -2.30
C SER A 117 -11.19 16.42 -1.42
N ALA A 118 -10.76 17.57 -1.97
CA ALA A 118 -10.74 18.85 -1.26
C ALA A 118 -12.14 19.34 -0.88
N SER A 119 -13.19 18.81 -1.51
CA SER A 119 -14.59 19.06 -1.12
C SER A 119 -15.01 18.26 0.12
N TYR A 120 -14.22 17.26 0.56
CA TYR A 120 -14.49 16.38 1.70
C TYR A 120 -13.35 16.41 2.75
N PRO A 121 -12.94 17.58 3.28
CA PRO A 121 -11.75 17.69 4.13
C PRO A 121 -11.90 17.03 5.52
N SER A 122 -13.12 16.82 6.01
CA SER A 122 -13.40 16.30 7.36
C SER A 122 -13.55 14.78 7.46
N GLN A 123 -13.30 14.05 6.37
CA GLN A 123 -13.58 12.60 6.30
C GLN A 123 -12.33 11.77 5.99
N ILE A 124 -11.13 12.35 6.06
CA ILE A 124 -9.87 11.69 5.68
C ILE A 124 -8.94 11.61 6.89
N ASP A 125 -9.28 10.76 7.85
CA ASP A 125 -8.46 10.53 9.05
C ASP A 125 -7.59 9.26 8.91
N SER A 126 -7.97 8.33 8.04
CA SER A 126 -7.23 7.10 7.77
C SER A 126 -6.85 6.93 6.30
N LEU A 127 -5.87 6.06 6.04
CA LEU A 127 -5.55 5.64 4.67
C LEU A 127 -6.75 4.96 4.00
N GLN A 128 -7.55 4.22 4.77
CA GLN A 128 -8.72 3.51 4.27
C GLN A 128 -9.80 4.49 3.79
N ASP A 129 -10.08 5.55 4.56
CA ASP A 129 -11.06 6.56 4.15
C ASP A 129 -10.65 7.23 2.82
N LEU A 130 -9.34 7.49 2.66
CA LEU A 130 -8.81 8.07 1.44
C LEU A 130 -8.98 7.13 0.24
N MET A 131 -8.76 5.82 0.43
CA MET A 131 -9.00 4.80 -0.60
C MET A 131 -10.48 4.74 -0.99
N ASP A 132 -11.38 4.73 -0.01
CA ASP A 132 -12.82 4.62 -0.22
C ASP A 132 -13.37 5.82 -0.98
N ILE A 133 -12.99 7.04 -0.58
CA ILE A 133 -13.39 8.29 -1.28
C ILE A 133 -12.86 8.28 -2.72
N THR A 134 -11.63 7.83 -2.95
CA THR A 134 -11.05 7.79 -4.29
C THR A 134 -11.81 6.79 -5.18
N LEU A 135 -12.20 5.63 -4.63
CA LEU A 135 -12.97 4.60 -5.33
C LEU A 135 -14.39 5.07 -5.66
N GLU A 136 -15.06 5.78 -4.74
CA GLU A 136 -16.36 6.39 -4.99
C GLU A 136 -16.29 7.42 -6.11
N CYS A 137 -15.24 8.25 -6.10
CA CYS A 137 -15.01 9.25 -7.16
C CYS A 137 -14.79 8.58 -8.53
N ASP A 138 -14.03 7.49 -8.58
CA ASP A 138 -13.79 6.73 -9.82
C ASP A 138 -15.07 6.11 -10.37
N THR A 139 -15.88 5.51 -9.49
CA THR A 139 -17.17 4.91 -9.84
C THR A 139 -18.11 5.94 -10.46
N ARG A 140 -18.30 7.08 -9.78
CA ARG A 140 -19.14 8.18 -10.28
C ARG A 140 -18.62 8.76 -11.60
N TYR A 141 -17.31 8.84 -11.77
CA TYR A 141 -16.71 9.31 -13.00
C TYR A 141 -17.05 8.37 -14.16
N HIS A 142 -16.86 7.07 -13.99
CA HIS A 142 -17.17 6.07 -15.01
C HIS A 142 -18.67 6.03 -15.35
N GLU A 143 -19.55 6.18 -14.37
CA GLU A 143 -21.00 6.34 -14.59
C GLU A 143 -21.31 7.56 -15.45
N ARG A 144 -20.74 8.73 -15.10
CA ARG A 144 -20.95 9.97 -15.86
C ARG A 144 -20.41 9.90 -17.29
N GLN A 145 -19.32 9.17 -17.53
CA GLN A 145 -18.82 8.96 -18.89
C GLN A 145 -19.77 8.08 -19.72
N LYS A 146 -20.35 7.03 -19.11
CA LYS A 146 -21.38 6.20 -19.78
C LYS A 146 -22.62 7.01 -20.12
N GLU A 147 -23.08 7.88 -19.22
CA GLU A 147 -24.20 8.78 -19.47
C GLU A 147 -23.93 9.71 -20.67
N LYS A 148 -22.77 10.38 -20.69
CA LYS A 148 -22.39 11.28 -21.79
C LYS A 148 -22.36 10.57 -23.14
N ASN A 149 -21.81 9.35 -23.19
CA ASN A 149 -21.75 8.57 -24.42
C ASN A 149 -23.16 8.17 -24.90
N HIS A 150 -24.03 7.76 -23.97
CA HIS A 150 -25.42 7.41 -24.30
C HIS A 150 -26.26 8.63 -24.74
N PHE A 151 -25.97 9.83 -24.25
CA PHE A 151 -26.57 11.08 -24.73
C PHE A 151 -26.08 11.47 -26.14
N GLN A 152 -24.83 11.16 -26.50
CA GLN A 152 -24.30 11.42 -27.85
C GLN A 152 -24.90 10.47 -28.90
N GLU A 153 -25.09 9.19 -28.56
CA GLU A 153 -25.74 8.21 -29.45
C GLU A 153 -27.22 8.54 -29.71
N LYS A 154 -27.88 9.23 -28.77
CA LYS A 154 -29.30 9.64 -28.91
C LYS A 154 -29.53 10.96 -29.63
N LYS A 155 -28.49 11.61 -30.18
CA LYS A 155 -28.70 12.83 -30.98
C LYS A 155 -29.40 12.43 -32.29
N PRO A 156 -30.68 12.83 -32.50
CA PRO A 156 -31.44 12.33 -33.64
C PRO A 156 -30.92 12.92 -34.95
N GLU A 157 -30.92 12.12 -36.02
CA GLU A 157 -30.78 12.49 -37.43
C GLU A 157 -31.93 13.41 -37.93
N ALA A 158 -32.38 14.36 -37.11
CA ALA A 158 -33.40 15.33 -37.46
C ALA A 158 -32.75 16.57 -38.10
N SER A 159 -32.11 16.41 -39.25
CA SER A 159 -31.66 17.55 -40.08
C SER A 159 -31.55 17.22 -41.57
N ASN A 160 -32.51 16.50 -42.15
CA ASN A 160 -32.60 16.31 -43.61
C ASN A 160 -34.04 16.23 -44.17
N LEU A 161 -35.00 16.95 -43.60
CA LEU A 161 -36.35 17.04 -44.17
C LEU A 161 -36.93 18.46 -44.05
N VAL A 162 -36.31 19.45 -44.67
CA VAL A 162 -37.05 20.64 -45.16
C VAL A 162 -36.40 21.14 -46.44
N SER A 163 -37.01 20.83 -47.59
CA SER A 163 -37.40 21.80 -48.62
C SER A 163 -37.46 21.11 -49.98
N SER A 164 -38.65 20.65 -50.35
CA SER A 164 -39.09 20.58 -51.74
C SER A 164 -40.61 20.39 -51.74
N ASN A 165 -41.34 21.49 -51.94
CA ASN A 165 -42.55 21.59 -52.75
C ASN A 165 -43.20 22.98 -52.57
N PRO A 166 -44.02 23.45 -53.52
CA PRO A 166 -44.46 22.82 -54.78
C PRO A 166 -43.87 23.47 -56.05
#